data_AF-A0A9P1IDB2-F1
#
_entry.id   AF-A0A9P1IDB2-F1
#
_cell.length_a   1.000
_cell.length_b   1.000
_cell.length_c   1.000
_cell.angle_alpha   90.00
_cell.angle_beta   90.00
_cell.angle_gamma   90.00
#
_symmetry.space_group_name_H-M   'P 1'
#
loop_
_entity.id
_entity.type
_entity.pdbx_description
1 polymer ?
#
loop_
_entity_poly.entity_id
_entity_poly.type
_entity_poly.pdbx_seq_one_letter_code
_entity_poly.pdbx_strand_id
1 'polypeptide(L)'
;MNIRKFLLENEGNLKDVEMEELEKVLPEVYEVEEDLINELGKRRILDLCLHILKSADSSRTGRRYALAFLKIFFPYNFLQDFHVLVEALEEPQFHIIQPVLPRMISLIKTVEAEVIEFSFVQIVIFRGICHTNGWIRTWAIRTAVNLDSKLLSKDIEYIPNVVLHNLNNNDIFWRFLEKSEMELFTETLSQKIAQVQGDRYKFFEAFLTKVVDEISCPTALYFASTILEEVQRSEIFDFDDIQLFKRVIWKSKYIPHKSLRIITIRQFILFFVKVTKLSSKFLHEISQLIALISCEAKKELIEDIYSEITKIVEEDGFLTGEDEDEKSFLEDLCSTNHKLEAVKLWWISMRNDIPKQEKMVARLQLILADQLEDIPQNIENVLFCLYNYPPTVIVSSLERLKNLIGAYIVKRAIGPISTDFECYEKCFNLFFLEYNCYLLDHVIMMMFEVLKNEPILESHVMVLAFLDEILEYVKNKESSTPQVIEYLNLEVELLGLKRQNRSNNDMSMKEFNHLVAKLHSTKLKLFLRYYEVENVDKNIVGLY
;
A
#
# COMPACT_ATOMS: atom_id res chain seq x y z
N MET A 1 -10.82 53.56 -11.80
CA MET A 1 -10.88 53.68 -10.32
C MET A 1 -9.55 54.21 -9.84
N ASN A 2 -9.45 55.38 -9.19
CA ASN A 2 -8.14 55.99 -8.89
C ASN A 2 -7.20 54.99 -8.17
N ILE A 3 -6.11 54.59 -8.81
CA ILE A 3 -5.16 53.57 -8.30
C ILE A 3 -4.58 53.93 -6.95
N ARG A 4 -4.34 55.23 -6.69
CA ARG A 4 -3.95 55.65 -5.34
C ARG A 4 -5.04 55.31 -4.34
N LYS A 5 -6.30 55.50 -4.71
CA LYS A 5 -7.46 55.12 -3.89
C LYS A 5 -7.54 53.60 -3.73
N PHE A 6 -7.40 52.80 -4.79
CA PHE A 6 -7.39 51.32 -4.70
C PHE A 6 -6.26 50.77 -3.83
N LEU A 7 -5.03 51.28 -4.01
CA LEU A 7 -3.86 50.87 -3.23
C LEU A 7 -3.93 51.36 -1.77
N LEU A 8 -4.67 52.45 -1.49
CA LEU A 8 -4.90 52.97 -0.14
C LEU A 8 -6.07 52.27 0.57
N GLU A 9 -7.16 51.97 -0.15
CA GLU A 9 -8.39 51.34 0.37
C GLU A 9 -8.18 49.87 0.77
N ASN A 10 -7.23 49.18 0.13
CA ASN A 10 -7.02 47.74 0.37
C ASN A 10 -5.91 47.42 1.38
N GLU A 11 -5.41 48.39 2.15
CA GLU A 11 -4.49 48.32 3.32
C GLU A 11 -3.50 47.11 3.42
N GLY A 12 -3.03 46.57 2.29
CA GLY A 12 -2.06 45.48 2.25
C GLY A 12 -2.62 44.05 2.11
N ASN A 13 -3.93 43.82 2.02
CA ASN A 13 -4.46 42.46 1.74
C ASN A 13 -5.07 42.32 0.34
N LEU A 14 -4.22 42.47 -0.68
CA LEU A 14 -4.59 42.25 -2.09
C LEU A 14 -4.99 40.79 -2.39
N LYS A 15 -4.78 39.85 -1.45
CA LYS A 15 -5.19 38.44 -1.59
C LYS A 15 -6.70 38.23 -1.53
N ASP A 16 -7.44 39.17 -0.94
CA ASP A 16 -8.89 39.06 -0.74
C ASP A 16 -9.69 39.76 -1.86
N VAL A 17 -9.00 40.38 -2.83
CA VAL A 17 -9.62 41.09 -3.95
C VAL A 17 -9.83 40.12 -5.12
N GLU A 18 -11.00 40.16 -5.75
CA GLU A 18 -11.30 39.29 -6.89
C GLU A 18 -10.32 39.54 -8.06
N MET A 19 -9.84 38.45 -8.67
CA MET A 19 -8.87 38.50 -9.79
C MET A 19 -9.35 39.38 -10.96
N GLU A 20 -10.65 39.38 -11.25
CA GLU A 20 -11.22 40.20 -12.31
C GLU A 20 -11.12 41.71 -12.00
N GLU A 21 -11.20 42.10 -10.72
CA GLU A 21 -11.04 43.48 -10.28
C GLU A 21 -9.58 43.91 -10.34
N LEU A 22 -8.65 43.03 -9.94
CA LEU A 22 -7.21 43.27 -10.04
C LEU A 22 -6.77 43.49 -11.50
N GLU A 23 -7.29 42.69 -12.44
CA GLU A 23 -6.99 42.82 -13.86
C GLU A 23 -7.57 44.08 -14.51
N LYS A 24 -8.71 44.59 -14.01
CA LYS A 24 -9.31 45.86 -14.46
C LYS A 24 -8.49 47.07 -14.03
N VAL A 25 -7.80 47.00 -12.89
CA VAL A 25 -6.99 48.11 -12.36
C VAL A 25 -5.64 48.21 -13.09
N LEU A 26 -5.06 47.09 -13.55
CA LEU A 26 -3.74 47.08 -14.19
C LEU A 26 -3.58 48.05 -15.39
N PRO A 27 -4.49 48.11 -16.38
CA PRO A 27 -4.35 49.05 -17.49
C PRO A 27 -4.27 50.52 -17.05
N GLU A 28 -5.02 50.90 -16.01
CA GLU A 28 -5.00 52.26 -15.48
C GLU A 28 -3.62 52.61 -14.86
N VAL A 29 -2.86 51.60 -14.38
CA VAL A 29 -1.53 51.81 -13.77
C VAL A 29 -0.50 52.12 -14.85
N TYR A 30 -0.75 51.69 -16.09
CA TYR A 30 0.18 51.83 -17.22
C TYR A 30 0.24 53.28 -17.70
N GLU A 31 -0.82 54.05 -17.40
CA GLU A 31 -0.95 55.46 -17.72
C GLU A 31 -0.38 56.38 -16.61
N VAL A 32 0.05 55.83 -15.47
CA VAL A 32 0.65 56.60 -14.37
C VAL A 32 2.16 56.74 -14.59
N GLU A 33 2.65 57.99 -14.62
CA GLU A 33 4.09 58.28 -14.76
C GLU A 33 4.90 57.68 -13.61
N GLU A 34 6.05 57.07 -13.93
CA GLU A 34 6.94 56.38 -12.98
C GLU A 34 7.36 57.27 -11.80
N ASP A 35 7.53 58.57 -12.05
CA ASP A 35 7.96 59.59 -11.09
C ASP A 35 6.92 59.89 -9.98
N LEU A 36 5.67 59.43 -10.13
CA LEU A 36 4.57 59.70 -9.20
C LEU A 36 4.37 58.60 -8.14
N ILE A 37 5.15 57.51 -8.22
CA ILE A 37 5.02 56.32 -7.37
C ILE A 37 6.25 56.21 -6.45
N ASN A 38 6.01 56.32 -5.14
CA ASN A 38 7.06 56.13 -4.13
C ASN A 38 7.45 54.66 -3.96
N GLU A 39 8.55 54.39 -3.24
CA GLU A 39 9.05 53.03 -2.99
C GLU A 39 8.01 52.06 -2.40
N LEU A 40 7.12 52.55 -1.53
CA LEU A 40 6.03 51.75 -0.99
C LEU A 40 5.02 51.33 -2.08
N GLY A 41 4.69 52.25 -3.00
CA GLY A 41 3.84 51.98 -4.15
C GLY A 41 4.48 51.00 -5.13
N LYS A 42 5.79 51.12 -5.38
CA LYS A 42 6.54 50.16 -6.23
C LYS A 42 6.49 48.74 -5.65
N ARG A 43 6.66 48.58 -4.34
CA ARG A 43 6.52 47.28 -3.66
C ARG A 43 5.11 46.70 -3.79
N ARG A 44 4.07 47.52 -3.61
CA ARG A 44 2.67 47.06 -3.77
C ARG A 44 2.35 46.64 -5.21
N ILE A 45 2.88 47.36 -6.21
CA ILE A 45 2.75 46.98 -7.61
C ILE A 45 3.49 45.66 -7.89
N LEU A 46 4.68 45.47 -7.31
CA LEU A 46 5.39 44.20 -7.39
C LEU A 46 4.54 43.06 -6.83
N ASP A 47 4.01 43.20 -5.61
CA ASP A 47 3.16 42.19 -4.97
C ASP A 47 1.93 41.84 -5.83
N LEU A 48 1.27 42.87 -6.41
CA LEU A 48 0.15 42.71 -7.34
C LEU A 48 0.56 41.89 -8.59
N CYS A 49 1.66 42.28 -9.23
CA CYS A 49 2.16 41.59 -10.42
C CYS A 49 2.52 40.14 -10.10
N LEU A 50 3.20 39.88 -8.99
CA LEU A 50 3.56 38.54 -8.56
C LEU A 50 2.31 37.70 -8.26
N HIS A 51 1.29 38.28 -7.63
CA HIS A 51 0.02 37.60 -7.33
C HIS A 51 -0.71 37.19 -8.62
N ILE A 52 -0.83 38.10 -9.59
CA ILE A 52 -1.48 37.82 -10.88
C ILE A 52 -0.72 36.74 -11.65
N LEU A 53 0.61 36.80 -11.66
CA LEU A 53 1.44 35.79 -12.34
C LEU A 53 1.43 34.41 -11.65
N LYS A 54 1.14 34.36 -10.34
CA LYS A 54 0.95 33.11 -9.57
C LYS A 54 -0.49 32.60 -9.54
N SER A 55 -1.44 33.29 -10.19
CA SER A 55 -2.84 32.86 -10.24
C SER A 55 -3.11 31.99 -11.47
N ALA A 56 -3.74 30.83 -11.25
CA ALA A 56 -4.17 29.93 -12.32
C ALA A 56 -5.25 30.57 -13.20
N ASP A 57 -6.13 31.35 -12.58
CA ASP A 57 -7.31 31.98 -13.21
C ASP A 57 -6.99 33.30 -13.91
N SER A 58 -5.74 33.77 -13.84
CA SER A 58 -5.32 34.99 -14.53
C SER A 58 -5.56 34.89 -16.04
N SER A 59 -5.98 35.99 -16.67
CA SER A 59 -6.08 36.10 -18.10
C SER A 59 -4.71 36.34 -18.75
N ARG A 60 -4.56 35.96 -20.02
CA ARG A 60 -3.36 36.27 -20.81
C ARG A 60 -3.09 37.78 -20.85
N THR A 61 -4.15 38.58 -20.87
CA THR A 61 -4.09 40.04 -20.88
C THR A 61 -3.56 40.58 -19.55
N GLY A 62 -4.11 40.12 -18.42
CA GLY A 62 -3.64 40.49 -17.07
C GLY A 62 -2.16 40.17 -16.87
N ARG A 63 -1.72 38.97 -17.29
CA ARG A 63 -0.30 38.58 -17.22
C ARG A 63 0.61 39.45 -18.10
N ARG A 64 0.17 39.81 -19.32
CA ARG A 64 0.94 40.71 -20.19
C ARG A 64 1.11 42.10 -19.58
N TYR A 65 0.07 42.64 -18.96
CA TYR A 65 0.16 43.90 -18.23
C TYR A 65 1.11 43.78 -17.04
N ALA A 66 0.97 42.74 -16.20
CA ALA A 66 1.87 42.50 -15.08
C ALA A 66 3.36 42.43 -15.51
N LEU A 67 3.66 41.75 -16.63
CA LEU A 67 5.02 41.70 -17.18
C LEU A 67 5.49 43.06 -17.68
N ALA A 68 4.63 43.85 -18.34
CA ALA A 68 4.97 45.20 -18.78
C ALA A 68 5.29 46.11 -17.58
N PHE A 69 4.56 45.99 -16.47
CA PHE A 69 4.85 46.71 -15.25
C PHE A 69 6.19 46.34 -14.64
N LEU A 70 6.49 45.04 -14.58
CA LEU A 70 7.79 44.60 -14.08
C LEU A 70 8.93 45.16 -14.94
N LYS A 71 8.77 45.26 -16.26
CA LYS A 71 9.76 45.87 -17.16
C LYS A 71 9.96 47.37 -16.94
N ILE A 72 8.89 48.11 -16.61
CA ILE A 72 8.94 49.56 -16.37
C ILE A 72 9.56 49.84 -15.00
N PHE A 73 9.01 49.25 -13.94
CA PHE A 73 9.38 49.59 -12.56
C PHE A 73 10.62 48.85 -12.05
N PHE A 74 11.01 47.75 -12.71
CA PHE A 74 12.16 46.92 -12.35
C PHE A 74 13.00 46.56 -13.59
N PRO A 75 13.59 47.54 -14.30
CA PRO A 75 14.25 47.36 -15.61
C PRO A 75 15.62 46.66 -15.51
N TYR A 76 15.82 45.85 -14.49
CA TYR A 76 17.11 45.23 -14.22
C TYR A 76 17.45 44.16 -15.26
N ASN A 77 18.66 44.24 -15.82
CA ASN A 77 19.17 43.26 -16.78
C ASN A 77 19.14 41.81 -16.25
N PHE A 78 19.20 41.63 -14.92
CA PHE A 78 19.15 40.30 -14.28
C PHE A 78 17.76 39.65 -14.31
N LEU A 79 16.68 40.37 -14.65
CA LEU A 79 15.34 39.82 -14.86
C LEU A 79 15.06 39.44 -16.32
N GLN A 80 16.02 39.65 -17.23
CA GLN A 80 15.82 39.38 -18.65
C GLN A 80 15.44 37.91 -18.92
N ASP A 81 16.11 36.96 -18.26
CA ASP A 81 15.79 35.54 -18.41
C ASP A 81 14.39 35.20 -17.87
N PHE A 82 13.98 35.83 -16.77
CA PHE A 82 12.61 35.70 -16.24
C PHE A 82 11.57 36.18 -17.25
N HIS A 83 11.73 37.39 -17.81
CA HIS A 83 10.78 37.94 -18.77
C HIS A 83 10.65 37.05 -20.00
N VAL A 84 11.79 36.61 -20.56
CA VAL A 84 11.81 35.75 -21.74
C VAL A 84 11.12 34.41 -21.45
N LEU A 85 11.35 33.81 -20.28
CA LEU A 85 10.72 32.55 -19.89
C LEU A 85 9.20 32.68 -19.73
N VAL A 86 8.72 33.68 -18.99
CA VAL A 86 7.27 33.83 -18.76
C VAL A 86 6.54 34.20 -20.05
N GLU A 87 7.13 35.06 -20.90
CA GLU A 87 6.55 35.38 -22.21
C GLU A 87 6.53 34.15 -23.14
N ALA A 88 7.58 33.35 -23.15
CA ALA A 88 7.61 32.12 -23.94
C ALA A 88 6.56 31.11 -23.46
N LEU A 89 6.30 31.00 -22.16
CA LEU A 89 5.29 30.10 -21.59
C LEU A 89 3.84 30.50 -21.93
N GLU A 90 3.60 31.62 -22.62
CA GLU A 90 2.30 31.94 -23.21
C GLU A 90 2.08 31.26 -24.58
N GLU A 91 3.13 30.68 -25.19
CA GLU A 91 3.04 29.98 -26.47
C GLU A 91 2.53 28.54 -26.28
N PRO A 92 1.53 28.06 -27.03
CA PRO A 92 1.01 26.71 -26.84
C PRO A 92 1.95 25.60 -27.36
N GLN A 93 2.89 25.96 -28.25
CA GLN A 93 3.69 25.00 -29.02
C GLN A 93 5.05 24.71 -28.37
N PHE A 94 5.24 23.46 -27.93
CA PHE A 94 6.46 23.04 -27.23
C PHE A 94 7.76 23.30 -28.01
N HIS A 95 7.78 23.06 -29.33
CA HIS A 95 9.01 23.23 -30.14
C HIS A 95 9.48 24.69 -30.24
N ILE A 96 8.59 25.66 -29.99
CA ILE A 96 8.93 27.09 -29.91
C ILE A 96 9.53 27.42 -28.54
N ILE A 97 9.00 26.82 -27.48
CA ILE A 97 9.41 27.08 -26.09
C ILE A 97 10.70 26.33 -25.75
N GLN A 98 10.88 25.11 -26.27
CA GLN A 98 11.97 24.21 -25.90
C GLN A 98 13.37 24.86 -25.94
N PRO A 99 13.75 25.68 -26.94
CA PRO A 99 15.05 26.36 -26.97
C PRO A 99 15.23 27.41 -25.87
N VAL A 100 14.14 27.89 -25.28
CA VAL A 100 14.12 28.95 -24.26
C VAL A 100 14.25 28.39 -22.84
N LEU A 101 13.71 27.19 -22.59
CA LEU A 101 13.68 26.55 -21.28
C LEU A 101 15.04 26.48 -20.54
N PRO A 102 16.20 26.27 -21.21
CA PRO A 102 17.50 26.26 -20.53
C PRO A 102 17.86 27.56 -19.79
N ARG A 103 17.24 28.70 -20.13
CA ARG A 103 17.42 29.98 -19.42
C ARG A 103 17.03 29.89 -17.94
N MET A 104 16.19 28.92 -17.58
CA MET A 104 15.83 28.66 -16.19
C MET A 104 17.04 28.41 -15.30
N ILE A 105 18.11 27.79 -15.83
CA ILE A 105 19.35 27.53 -15.08
C ILE A 105 20.02 28.84 -14.68
N SER A 106 20.05 29.83 -15.59
CA SER A 106 20.60 31.16 -15.33
C SER A 106 19.75 31.91 -14.30
N LEU A 107 18.42 31.79 -14.39
CA LEU A 107 17.51 32.39 -13.42
C LEU A 107 17.71 31.83 -12.01
N ILE A 108 17.82 30.50 -11.87
CA ILE A 108 18.08 29.83 -10.58
C ILE A 108 19.40 30.32 -9.98
N LYS A 109 20.48 30.38 -10.77
CA LYS A 109 21.79 30.90 -10.30
C LYS A 109 21.72 32.34 -9.80
N THR A 110 20.85 33.15 -10.41
CA THR A 110 20.64 34.54 -10.00
C THR A 110 19.92 34.63 -8.64
N VAL A 111 19.00 33.69 -8.37
CA VAL A 111 18.37 33.54 -7.04
C VAL A 111 19.38 33.02 -6.01
N GLU A 112 20.20 32.03 -6.37
CA GLU A 112 21.23 31.46 -5.49
C GLU A 112 22.28 32.49 -5.08
N ALA A 113 22.59 33.44 -5.97
CA ALA A 113 23.45 34.58 -5.70
C ALA A 113 22.74 35.72 -4.92
N GLU A 114 21.49 35.51 -4.48
CA GLU A 114 20.66 36.47 -3.75
C GLU A 114 20.42 37.80 -4.49
N VAL A 115 20.54 37.79 -5.82
CA VAL A 115 20.32 38.98 -6.66
C VAL A 115 18.82 39.24 -6.88
N ILE A 116 18.03 38.16 -6.96
CA ILE A 116 16.57 38.23 -7.05
C ILE A 116 15.91 37.25 -6.07
N GLU A 117 14.65 37.50 -5.75
CA GLU A 117 13.87 36.64 -4.88
C GLU A 117 13.50 35.30 -5.54
N PHE A 118 13.34 34.26 -4.72
CA PHE A 118 12.87 32.94 -5.17
C PHE A 118 11.45 32.97 -5.76
N SER A 119 10.66 34.00 -5.45
CA SER A 119 9.31 34.23 -5.98
C SER A 119 9.26 34.24 -7.51
N PHE A 120 10.31 34.74 -8.18
CA PHE A 120 10.42 34.77 -9.65
C PHE A 120 10.59 33.36 -10.24
N VAL A 121 11.40 32.50 -9.62
CA VAL A 121 11.55 31.09 -10.01
C VAL A 121 10.24 30.32 -9.79
N GLN A 122 9.57 30.56 -8.65
CA GLN A 122 8.27 29.95 -8.36
C GLN A 122 7.22 30.30 -9.42
N ILE A 123 7.19 31.55 -9.92
CA ILE A 123 6.27 31.95 -10.99
C ILE A 123 6.52 31.15 -12.26
N VAL A 124 7.78 31.05 -12.73
CA VAL A 124 8.09 30.31 -13.96
C VAL A 124 7.67 28.85 -13.84
N ILE A 125 7.96 28.22 -12.70
CA ILE A 125 7.56 26.83 -12.43
C ILE A 125 6.04 26.70 -12.41
N PHE A 126 5.34 27.56 -11.67
CA PHE A 126 3.88 27.54 -11.57
C PHE A 126 3.21 27.70 -12.94
N ARG A 127 3.68 28.66 -13.75
CA ARG A 127 3.18 28.86 -15.11
C ARG A 127 3.43 27.65 -16.00
N GLY A 128 4.59 27.00 -15.88
CA GLY A 128 4.90 25.77 -16.59
C GLY A 128 4.02 24.59 -16.16
N ILE A 129 3.73 24.47 -14.87
CA ILE A 129 2.82 23.47 -14.29
C ILE A 129 1.38 23.64 -14.80
N CYS A 130 0.89 24.88 -14.86
CA CYS A 130 -0.45 25.19 -15.35
C CYS A 130 -0.56 25.19 -16.89
N HIS A 131 0.51 24.83 -17.59
CA HIS A 131 0.55 24.92 -19.04
C HIS A 131 -0.35 23.85 -19.70
N THR A 132 -0.96 24.18 -20.83
CA THR A 132 -1.85 23.26 -21.57
C THR A 132 -1.10 22.09 -22.21
N ASN A 133 0.15 22.30 -22.62
CA ASN A 133 1.05 21.29 -23.16
C ASN A 133 1.70 20.40 -22.08
N GLY A 134 1.53 19.08 -22.20
CA GLY A 134 2.07 18.09 -21.26
C GLY A 134 3.58 18.08 -21.10
N TRP A 135 4.34 18.27 -22.18
CA TRP A 135 5.81 18.28 -22.11
C TRP A 135 6.35 19.45 -21.28
N ILE A 136 5.63 20.57 -21.28
CA ILE A 136 5.99 21.76 -20.49
C ILE A 136 5.67 21.52 -19.02
N ARG A 137 4.54 20.88 -18.72
CA ARG A 137 4.21 20.46 -17.34
C ARG A 137 5.25 19.50 -16.78
N THR A 138 5.63 18.47 -17.55
CA THR A 138 6.67 17.52 -17.14
C THR A 138 8.01 18.22 -16.94
N TRP A 139 8.41 19.13 -17.84
CA TRP A 139 9.60 19.95 -17.65
C TRP A 139 9.54 20.76 -16.36
N ALA A 140 8.43 21.44 -16.09
CA ALA A 140 8.27 22.30 -14.92
C ALA A 140 8.35 21.51 -13.60
N ILE A 141 7.72 20.33 -13.54
CA ILE A 141 7.79 19.45 -12.37
C ILE A 141 9.20 18.90 -12.18
N ARG A 142 9.87 18.47 -13.26
CA ARG A 142 11.27 18.02 -13.18
C ARG A 142 12.18 19.15 -12.69
N THR A 143 11.98 20.36 -13.19
CA THR A 143 12.70 21.55 -12.73
C THR A 143 12.40 21.86 -11.26
N ALA A 144 11.15 21.74 -10.83
CA ALA A 144 10.74 21.95 -9.45
C ALA A 144 11.43 20.98 -8.49
N VAL A 145 11.50 19.70 -8.86
CA VAL A 145 12.22 18.69 -8.08
C VAL A 145 13.72 19.01 -8.04
N ASN A 146 14.33 19.42 -9.16
CA ASN A 146 15.77 19.67 -9.24
C ASN A 146 16.27 20.95 -8.54
N LEU A 147 15.40 21.78 -7.93
CA LEU A 147 15.82 22.94 -7.15
C LEU A 147 16.68 22.55 -5.94
N ASP A 148 17.67 23.37 -5.58
CA ASP A 148 18.55 23.14 -4.42
C ASP A 148 17.73 22.96 -3.12
N SER A 149 18.15 22.02 -2.26
CA SER A 149 17.48 21.74 -0.98
C SER A 149 17.44 22.96 -0.05
N LYS A 150 18.37 23.91 -0.16
CA LYS A 150 18.35 25.21 0.54
C LYS A 150 17.21 26.13 0.12
N LEU A 151 16.76 26.02 -1.13
CA LEU A 151 15.62 26.78 -1.62
C LEU A 151 14.31 26.12 -1.17
N LEU A 152 14.28 24.79 -1.19
CA LEU A 152 13.13 23.99 -0.73
C LEU A 152 12.93 24.08 0.79
N SER A 153 14.01 24.18 1.58
CA SER A 153 13.91 24.30 3.04
C SER A 153 13.27 25.59 3.54
N LYS A 154 13.08 26.59 2.65
CA LYS A 154 12.35 27.83 2.96
C LYS A 154 10.83 27.63 2.96
N ASP A 155 10.34 26.53 2.40
CA ASP A 155 8.92 26.19 2.30
C ASP A 155 8.74 24.67 2.43
N ILE A 156 8.54 24.21 3.68
CA ILE A 156 8.41 22.79 4.01
C ILE A 156 7.23 22.13 3.28
N GLU A 157 6.21 22.90 2.92
CA GLU A 157 5.03 22.37 2.23
C GLU A 157 5.17 22.38 0.70
N TYR A 158 6.28 22.87 0.14
CA TYR A 158 6.46 22.97 -1.31
C TYR A 158 6.32 21.60 -2.01
N ILE A 159 6.91 20.54 -1.46
CA ILE A 159 6.82 19.20 -2.05
C ILE A 159 5.36 18.70 -2.02
N PRO A 160 4.66 18.65 -0.86
CA PRO A 160 3.25 18.29 -0.80
C PRO A 160 2.32 19.17 -1.68
N ASN A 161 2.46 20.50 -1.60
CA ASN A 161 1.52 21.44 -2.20
C ASN A 161 1.77 21.70 -3.68
N VAL A 162 3.01 21.63 -4.15
CA VAL A 162 3.37 21.93 -5.54
C VAL A 162 3.71 20.66 -6.30
N VAL A 163 4.66 19.85 -5.82
CA VAL A 163 5.12 18.69 -6.59
C VAL A 163 4.06 17.60 -6.58
N LEU A 164 3.64 17.15 -5.40
CA LEU A 164 2.72 16.02 -5.24
C LEU A 164 1.34 16.32 -5.81
N HIS A 165 0.80 17.52 -5.53
CA HIS A 165 -0.48 17.97 -6.10
C HIS A 165 -0.48 17.86 -7.63
N ASN A 166 0.61 18.29 -8.28
CA ASN A 166 0.67 18.31 -9.74
C ASN A 166 1.07 16.96 -10.36
N LEU A 167 1.57 16.01 -9.57
CA LEU A 167 1.70 14.60 -9.99
C LEU A 167 0.34 13.90 -10.12
N ASN A 168 -0.75 14.50 -9.63
CA ASN A 168 -2.13 13.99 -9.75
C ASN A 168 -2.70 14.05 -11.19
N ASN A 169 -1.85 13.78 -12.19
CA ASN A 169 -2.19 13.72 -13.60
C ASN A 169 -1.39 12.59 -14.27
N ASN A 170 -2.11 11.66 -14.93
CA ASN A 170 -1.51 10.51 -15.61
C ASN A 170 -0.53 10.89 -16.73
N ASP A 171 -0.67 12.06 -17.37
CA ASP A 171 0.20 12.48 -18.47
C ASP A 171 1.67 12.53 -18.02
N ILE A 172 1.95 13.03 -16.82
CA ILE A 172 3.32 13.12 -16.31
C ILE A 172 3.96 11.75 -16.15
N PHE A 173 3.20 10.77 -15.63
CA PHE A 173 3.64 9.39 -15.53
C PHE A 173 4.04 8.83 -16.90
N TRP A 174 3.16 8.98 -17.90
CA TRP A 174 3.42 8.49 -19.24
C TRP A 174 4.62 9.17 -19.90
N ARG A 175 4.81 10.48 -19.69
CA ARG A 175 5.98 11.20 -20.24
C ARG A 175 7.30 10.73 -19.63
N PHE A 176 7.34 10.51 -18.31
CA PHE A 176 8.55 9.96 -17.68
C PHE A 176 8.83 8.54 -18.13
N LEU A 177 7.78 7.73 -18.34
CA LEU A 177 7.93 6.38 -18.89
C LEU A 177 8.44 6.40 -20.34
N GLU A 178 7.86 7.25 -21.20
CA GLU A 178 8.28 7.44 -22.61
C GLU A 178 9.74 7.87 -22.74
N LYS A 179 10.27 8.60 -21.75
CA LYS A 179 11.65 9.09 -21.73
C LYS A 179 12.61 8.18 -20.96
N SER A 180 12.13 7.10 -20.35
CA SER A 180 12.92 6.26 -19.43
C SER A 180 13.57 7.08 -18.31
N GLU A 181 12.88 8.12 -17.83
CA GLU A 181 13.37 9.04 -16.78
C GLU A 181 12.70 8.78 -15.42
N MET A 182 11.83 7.77 -15.32
CA MET A 182 11.03 7.51 -14.11
C MET A 182 11.88 7.21 -12.89
N GLU A 183 12.84 6.30 -13.00
CA GLU A 183 13.74 5.91 -11.90
C GLU A 183 14.55 7.11 -11.39
N LEU A 184 15.22 7.83 -12.29
CA LEU A 184 16.00 9.02 -11.96
C LEU A 184 15.13 10.10 -11.27
N PHE A 185 13.91 10.30 -11.77
CA PHE A 185 12.97 11.26 -11.18
C PHE A 185 12.57 10.85 -9.76
N THR A 186 12.19 9.58 -9.55
CA THR A 186 11.82 9.06 -8.23
C THR A 186 12.98 9.11 -7.27
N GLU A 187 14.17 8.66 -7.65
CA GLU A 187 15.37 8.69 -6.80
C GLU A 187 15.71 10.12 -6.35
N THR A 188 15.67 11.08 -7.28
CA THR A 188 15.97 12.48 -6.97
C THR A 188 14.98 13.06 -5.96
N LEU A 189 13.69 12.73 -6.11
CA LEU A 189 12.64 13.20 -5.20
C LEU A 189 12.72 12.49 -3.84
N SER A 190 12.99 11.18 -3.82
CA SER A 190 13.22 10.40 -2.60
C SER A 190 14.37 10.96 -1.77
N GLN A 191 15.50 11.27 -2.40
CA GLN A 191 16.66 11.88 -1.74
C GLN A 191 16.32 13.23 -1.11
N LYS A 192 15.47 14.04 -1.78
CA LYS A 192 15.04 15.34 -1.25
C LYS A 192 14.13 15.19 -0.05
N ILE A 193 13.17 14.26 -0.10
CA ILE A 193 12.28 13.95 1.02
C ILE A 193 13.09 13.45 2.22
N ALA A 194 14.09 12.59 1.99
CA ALA A 194 14.98 12.11 3.05
C ALA A 194 15.82 13.23 3.68
N GLN A 195 16.11 14.30 2.94
CA GLN A 195 16.91 15.45 3.41
C GLN A 195 16.10 16.58 4.05
N VAL A 196 14.76 16.50 4.08
CA VAL A 196 13.91 17.54 4.68
C VAL A 196 14.32 17.79 6.13
N GLN A 197 14.76 19.03 6.40
CA GLN A 197 15.13 19.51 7.73
C GLN A 197 13.95 20.22 8.39
N GLY A 198 13.87 20.21 9.73
CA GLY A 198 12.83 20.90 10.49
C GLY A 198 11.77 19.97 11.07
N ASP A 199 10.51 20.43 11.08
CA ASP A 199 9.37 19.72 11.65
C ASP A 199 8.91 18.59 10.72
N ARG A 200 9.59 17.44 10.80
CA ARG A 200 9.33 16.28 9.93
C ARG A 200 7.94 15.69 10.15
N TYR A 201 7.36 15.82 11.36
CA TYR A 201 5.99 15.39 11.62
C TYR A 201 5.02 16.16 10.74
N LYS A 202 5.04 17.51 10.80
CA LYS A 202 4.16 18.33 9.97
C LYS A 202 4.36 18.10 8.48
N PHE A 203 5.60 17.89 8.04
CA PHE A 203 5.88 17.58 6.64
C PHE A 203 5.15 16.30 6.19
N PHE A 204 5.34 15.19 6.91
CA PHE A 204 4.74 13.91 6.53
C PHE A 204 3.24 13.89 6.79
N GLU A 205 2.74 14.54 7.84
CA GLU A 205 1.31 14.72 8.08
C GLU A 205 0.65 15.45 6.91
N ALA A 206 1.22 16.58 6.47
CA ALA A 206 0.73 17.33 5.32
C ALA A 206 0.82 16.50 4.02
N PHE A 207 1.92 15.78 3.82
CA PHE A 207 2.09 14.88 2.68
C PHE A 207 0.99 13.81 2.63
N LEU A 208 0.78 13.07 3.73
CA LEU A 208 -0.20 11.99 3.80
C LEU A 208 -1.63 12.51 3.74
N THR A 209 -1.90 13.67 4.33
CA THR A 209 -3.21 14.33 4.25
C THR A 209 -3.52 14.71 2.79
N LYS A 210 -2.56 15.26 2.05
CA LYS A 210 -2.71 15.51 0.61
C LYS A 210 -2.98 14.24 -0.19
N VAL A 211 -2.31 13.13 0.15
CA VAL A 211 -2.57 11.81 -0.46
C VAL A 211 -4.04 11.39 -0.27
N VAL A 212 -4.59 11.57 0.93
CA VAL A 212 -5.98 11.19 1.24
C VAL A 212 -6.98 12.12 0.53
N ASP A 213 -6.77 13.43 0.66
CA ASP A 213 -7.78 14.45 0.34
C ASP A 213 -7.80 14.81 -1.14
N GLU A 214 -6.63 14.92 -1.79
CA GLU A 214 -6.51 15.52 -3.12
C GLU A 214 -6.10 14.54 -4.21
N ILE A 215 -5.28 13.53 -3.89
CA ILE A 215 -4.81 12.60 -4.91
C ILE A 215 -5.92 11.63 -5.30
N SER A 216 -6.27 11.60 -6.58
CA SER A 216 -7.26 10.66 -7.14
C SER A 216 -6.66 9.76 -8.22
N CYS A 217 -5.51 10.15 -8.76
CA CYS A 217 -4.83 9.46 -9.84
C CYS A 217 -4.05 8.23 -9.32
N PRO A 218 -4.28 7.02 -9.85
CA PRO A 218 -3.57 5.81 -9.41
C PRO A 218 -2.04 5.88 -9.56
N THR A 219 -1.55 6.48 -10.64
CA THR A 219 -0.10 6.62 -10.88
C THR A 219 0.54 7.64 -9.95
N ALA A 220 -0.22 8.64 -9.51
CA ALA A 220 0.22 9.61 -8.52
C ALA A 220 0.33 8.99 -7.13
N LEU A 221 -0.61 8.12 -6.74
CA LEU A 221 -0.51 7.35 -5.49
C LEU A 221 0.73 6.44 -5.49
N TYR A 222 1.01 5.79 -6.62
CA TYR A 222 2.23 5.00 -6.78
C TYR A 222 3.50 5.84 -6.67
N PHE A 223 3.55 7.03 -7.29
CA PHE A 223 4.66 7.95 -7.10
C PHE A 223 4.80 8.35 -5.63
N ALA A 224 3.70 8.71 -4.98
CA ALA A 224 3.68 9.14 -3.58
C ALA A 224 4.23 8.05 -2.65
N SER A 225 3.92 6.78 -2.90
CA SER A 225 4.45 5.68 -2.11
C SER A 225 5.91 5.37 -2.44
N THR A 226 6.29 5.44 -3.72
CA THR A 226 7.66 5.10 -4.17
C THR A 226 8.68 6.10 -3.65
N ILE A 227 8.34 7.39 -3.62
CA ILE A 227 9.28 8.42 -3.14
C ILE A 227 9.54 8.39 -1.64
N LEU A 228 8.79 7.57 -0.90
CA LEU A 228 8.97 7.37 0.53
C LEU A 228 9.89 6.18 0.86
N GLU A 229 10.31 5.38 -0.13
CA GLU A 229 11.09 4.16 0.08
C GLU A 229 12.44 4.42 0.78
N GLU A 230 13.12 5.50 0.40
CA GLU A 230 14.45 5.90 0.91
C GLU A 230 14.40 6.57 2.29
N VAL A 231 13.21 6.83 2.83
CA VAL A 231 13.07 7.42 4.16
C VAL A 231 13.63 6.44 5.19
N GLN A 232 14.63 6.91 5.94
CA GLN A 232 15.29 6.13 6.98
C GLN A 232 14.39 5.98 8.22
N ARG A 233 14.68 4.94 9.02
CA ARG A 233 14.06 4.71 10.32
C ARG A 233 14.08 5.99 11.14
N SER A 234 12.90 6.45 11.56
CA SER A 234 12.75 7.63 12.39
C SER A 234 11.45 7.56 13.19
N GLU A 235 11.47 7.89 14.46
CA GLU A 235 10.27 7.86 15.33
C GLU A 235 9.49 9.16 15.21
N ILE A 236 8.88 9.38 14.04
CA ILE A 236 8.17 10.63 13.74
C ILE A 236 6.73 10.57 14.25
N PHE A 237 6.05 9.44 14.00
CA PHE A 237 4.66 9.20 14.36
C PHE A 237 4.55 8.27 15.56
N ASP A 238 3.37 8.23 16.16
CA ASP A 238 3.01 7.28 17.20
C ASP A 238 1.75 6.47 16.84
N PHE A 239 1.19 5.76 17.82
CA PHE A 239 0.00 4.94 17.61
C PHE A 239 -1.26 5.77 17.30
N ASP A 240 -1.34 7.02 17.77
CA ASP A 240 -2.52 7.87 17.59
C ASP A 240 -2.71 8.24 16.10
N ASP A 241 -1.63 8.24 15.32
CA ASP A 241 -1.63 8.52 13.89
C ASP A 241 -2.15 7.36 13.02
N ILE A 242 -2.44 6.19 13.59
CA ILE A 242 -2.87 4.98 12.84
C ILE A 242 -4.10 5.24 11.96
N GLN A 243 -4.98 6.14 12.37
CA GLN A 243 -6.18 6.51 11.59
C GLN A 243 -5.83 7.22 10.28
N LEU A 244 -4.76 8.02 10.25
CA LEU A 244 -4.26 8.61 9.02
C LEU A 244 -3.71 7.52 8.09
N PHE A 245 -2.92 6.58 8.63
CA PHE A 245 -2.36 5.47 7.84
C PHE A 245 -3.45 4.58 7.24
N LYS A 246 -4.46 4.22 8.03
CA LYS A 246 -5.64 3.49 7.55
C LYS A 246 -6.28 4.23 6.37
N ARG A 247 -6.54 5.54 6.50
CA ARG A 247 -7.13 6.35 5.41
C ARG A 247 -6.29 6.32 4.14
N VAL A 248 -4.96 6.41 4.25
CA VAL A 248 -4.04 6.30 3.10
C VAL A 248 -4.16 4.92 2.43
N ILE A 249 -4.10 3.83 3.20
CA ILE A 249 -4.23 2.47 2.63
C ILE A 249 -5.61 2.25 2.00
N TRP A 250 -6.68 2.71 2.65
CA TRP A 250 -8.03 2.67 2.11
C TRP A 250 -8.13 3.40 0.77
N LYS A 251 -7.49 4.56 0.65
CA LYS A 251 -7.40 5.30 -0.62
C LYS A 251 -6.68 4.47 -1.69
N SER A 252 -5.54 3.88 -1.37
CA SER A 252 -4.75 3.04 -2.30
C SER A 252 -5.49 1.76 -2.72
N LYS A 253 -6.41 1.24 -1.92
CA LYS A 253 -7.24 0.06 -2.27
C LYS A 253 -8.08 0.28 -3.54
N TYR A 254 -8.46 1.53 -3.82
CA TYR A 254 -9.26 1.88 -4.99
C TYR A 254 -8.46 1.95 -6.30
N ILE A 255 -7.15 1.73 -6.27
CA ILE A 255 -6.34 1.59 -7.49
C ILE A 255 -6.86 0.39 -8.29
N PRO A 256 -7.31 0.58 -9.55
CA PRO A 256 -7.91 -0.51 -10.34
C PRO A 256 -6.89 -1.57 -10.76
N HIS A 257 -5.65 -1.16 -11.02
CA HIS A 257 -4.61 -2.06 -11.50
C HIS A 257 -3.99 -2.85 -10.35
N LYS A 258 -4.25 -4.16 -10.30
CA LYS A 258 -3.86 -5.07 -9.21
C LYS A 258 -2.39 -4.93 -8.78
N SER A 259 -1.44 -5.00 -9.71
CA SER A 259 -0.01 -4.95 -9.36
C SER A 259 0.40 -3.59 -8.77
N LEU A 260 -0.14 -2.50 -9.33
CA LEU A 260 0.14 -1.14 -8.88
C LEU A 260 -0.43 -0.93 -7.47
N ARG A 261 -1.65 -1.41 -7.23
CA ARG A 261 -2.30 -1.40 -5.92
C ARG A 261 -1.46 -2.10 -4.86
N ILE A 262 -1.06 -3.35 -5.13
CA ILE A 262 -0.31 -4.17 -4.18
C ILE A 262 1.03 -3.52 -3.84
N ILE A 263 1.78 -3.04 -4.84
CA ILE A 263 3.08 -2.38 -4.64
C ILE A 263 2.91 -1.07 -3.87
N THR A 264 1.91 -0.25 -4.21
CA THR A 264 1.63 1.02 -3.53
C THR A 264 1.31 0.79 -2.04
N ILE A 265 0.44 -0.18 -1.74
CA ILE A 265 0.06 -0.51 -0.35
C ILE A 265 1.28 -1.05 0.41
N ARG A 266 2.06 -1.95 -0.21
CA ARG A 266 3.31 -2.48 0.37
C ARG A 266 4.25 -1.34 0.77
N GLN A 267 4.53 -0.42 -0.15
CA GLN A 267 5.44 0.70 0.10
C GLN A 267 4.96 1.59 1.25
N PHE A 268 3.66 1.89 1.32
CA PHE A 268 3.10 2.65 2.44
C PHE A 268 3.21 1.90 3.77
N ILE A 269 2.90 0.60 3.80
CA ILE A 269 3.04 -0.22 5.02
C ILE A 269 4.48 -0.15 5.55
N LEU A 270 5.46 -0.38 4.67
CA LEU A 270 6.87 -0.34 5.04
C LEU A 270 7.31 1.05 5.50
N PHE A 271 6.85 2.10 4.82
CA PHE A 271 7.07 3.47 5.25
C PHE A 271 6.52 3.69 6.66
N PHE A 272 5.25 3.33 6.95
CA PHE A 272 4.65 3.52 8.27
C PHE A 272 5.42 2.80 9.37
N VAL A 273 5.89 1.58 9.13
CA VAL A 273 6.74 0.86 10.10
C VAL A 273 8.07 1.57 10.32
N LYS A 274 8.69 2.14 9.27
CA LYS A 274 9.94 2.92 9.40
C LYS A 274 9.74 4.23 10.16
N VAL A 275 8.61 4.91 10.00
CA VAL A 275 8.42 6.27 10.55
C VAL A 275 7.66 6.35 11.88
N THR A 276 7.16 5.22 12.39
CA THR A 276 6.35 5.19 13.63
C THR A 276 7.14 4.61 14.77
N LYS A 277 6.92 5.10 16.00
CA LYS A 277 7.41 4.43 17.20
C LYS A 277 6.75 3.05 17.34
N LEU A 278 7.57 2.00 17.36
CA LEU A 278 7.06 0.64 17.40
C LEU A 278 6.35 0.37 18.73
N SER A 279 5.15 -0.19 18.63
CA SER A 279 4.40 -0.75 19.74
C SER A 279 3.67 -1.97 19.24
N SER A 280 3.35 -2.90 20.14
CA SER A 280 2.65 -4.11 19.76
C SER A 280 1.24 -3.84 19.22
N LYS A 281 0.53 -2.85 19.78
CA LYS A 281 -0.76 -2.39 19.25
C LYS A 281 -0.62 -1.90 17.81
N PHE A 282 0.44 -1.15 17.52
CA PHE A 282 0.74 -0.69 16.16
C PHE A 282 1.06 -1.87 15.23
N LEU A 283 1.91 -2.82 15.64
CA LEU A 283 2.22 -4.00 14.84
C LEU A 283 0.98 -4.88 14.59
N HIS A 284 0.07 -5.00 15.56
CA HIS A 284 -1.21 -5.66 15.37
C HIS A 284 -2.04 -4.97 14.28
N GLU A 285 -2.13 -3.64 14.31
CA GLU A 285 -2.83 -2.87 13.26
C GLU A 285 -2.18 -3.01 11.88
N ILE A 286 -0.84 -3.03 11.83
CA ILE A 286 -0.10 -3.30 10.58
C ILE A 286 -0.43 -4.69 10.02
N SER A 287 -0.67 -5.69 10.87
CA SER A 287 -1.08 -7.02 10.40
C SER A 287 -2.40 -7.01 9.64
N GLN A 288 -3.35 -6.21 10.11
CA GLN A 288 -4.63 -6.00 9.43
C GLN A 288 -4.44 -5.29 8.08
N LEU A 289 -3.48 -4.36 7.98
CA LEU A 289 -3.17 -3.66 6.73
C LEU A 289 -2.48 -4.58 5.71
N ILE A 290 -1.57 -5.46 6.14
CA ILE A 290 -0.95 -6.47 5.26
C ILE A 290 -2.01 -7.42 4.71
N ALA A 291 -2.96 -7.82 5.56
CA ALA A 291 -4.02 -8.74 5.17
C ALA A 291 -4.87 -8.26 4.00
N LEU A 292 -4.99 -6.94 3.81
CA LEU A 292 -5.70 -6.34 2.68
C LEU A 292 -5.12 -6.71 1.32
N ILE A 293 -3.83 -7.08 1.26
CA ILE A 293 -3.15 -7.47 0.03
C ILE A 293 -2.72 -8.95 0.02
N SER A 294 -2.67 -9.63 1.17
CA SER A 294 -2.19 -11.02 1.29
C SER A 294 -2.89 -12.02 0.36
N CYS A 295 -4.21 -11.96 0.24
CA CYS A 295 -4.97 -12.89 -0.61
C CYS A 295 -4.74 -12.67 -2.10
N GLU A 296 -4.28 -11.48 -2.49
CA GLU A 296 -4.13 -11.07 -3.88
C GLU A 296 -2.68 -11.11 -4.36
N ALA A 297 -1.74 -10.91 -3.45
CA ALA A 297 -0.31 -10.84 -3.72
C ALA A 297 0.34 -12.22 -3.90
N LYS A 298 1.53 -12.21 -4.51
CA LYS A 298 2.39 -13.40 -4.53
C LYS A 298 2.96 -13.63 -3.13
N LYS A 299 3.11 -14.90 -2.75
CA LYS A 299 3.61 -15.28 -1.42
C LYS A 299 4.99 -14.65 -1.14
N GLU A 300 5.89 -14.66 -2.12
CA GLU A 300 7.24 -14.10 -1.98
C GLU A 300 7.21 -12.61 -1.60
N LEU A 301 6.29 -11.84 -2.20
CA LEU A 301 6.16 -10.41 -1.92
C LEU A 301 5.70 -10.15 -0.48
N ILE A 302 4.84 -11.01 0.07
CA ILE A 302 4.34 -10.92 1.43
C ILE A 302 5.43 -11.34 2.43
N GLU A 303 6.19 -12.38 2.12
CA GLU A 303 7.37 -12.75 2.94
C GLU A 303 8.43 -11.65 2.94
N ASP A 304 8.64 -10.94 1.82
CA ASP A 304 9.54 -9.79 1.76
C ASP A 304 9.10 -8.67 2.72
N ILE A 305 7.79 -8.42 2.86
CA ILE A 305 7.28 -7.43 3.83
C ILE A 305 7.66 -7.84 5.25
N TYR A 306 7.41 -9.11 5.62
CA TYR A 306 7.77 -9.61 6.95
C TYR A 306 9.27 -9.56 7.21
N SER A 307 10.08 -9.88 6.20
CA SER A 307 11.55 -9.79 6.27
C SER A 307 12.02 -8.36 6.54
N GLU A 308 11.47 -7.38 5.82
CA GLU A 308 11.80 -5.96 6.06
C GLU A 308 11.33 -5.47 7.43
N ILE A 309 10.12 -5.81 7.86
CA ILE A 309 9.63 -5.45 9.20
C ILE A 309 10.50 -6.10 10.28
N THR A 310 10.92 -7.35 10.10
CA THR A 310 11.82 -8.04 11.03
C THR A 310 13.14 -7.29 11.19
N LYS A 311 13.76 -6.86 10.08
CA LYS A 311 14.98 -6.04 10.12
C LYS A 311 14.76 -4.73 10.88
N ILE A 312 13.64 -4.05 10.61
CA ILE A 312 13.33 -2.79 11.30
C ILE A 312 13.16 -3.01 12.81
N VAL A 313 12.46 -4.06 13.22
CA VAL A 313 12.29 -4.43 14.64
C VAL A 313 13.64 -4.74 15.30
N GLU A 314 14.51 -5.47 14.61
CA GLU A 314 15.87 -5.79 15.09
C GLU A 314 16.74 -4.53 15.23
N GLU A 315 16.73 -3.65 14.23
CA GLU A 315 17.50 -2.38 14.23
C GLU A 315 17.02 -1.39 15.30
N ASP A 316 15.71 -1.33 15.55
CA ASP A 316 15.11 -0.46 16.56
C ASP A 316 15.38 -0.93 18.00
N GLY A 317 15.81 -2.19 18.17
CA GLY A 317 15.93 -2.80 19.50
C GLY A 317 14.60 -2.89 20.24
N PHE A 318 13.47 -2.95 19.51
CA PHE A 318 12.13 -3.01 20.08
C PHE A 318 11.99 -4.24 20.99
N LEU A 319 11.54 -4.00 22.22
CA LEU A 319 11.23 -5.03 23.19
C LEU A 319 9.74 -4.95 23.52
N THR A 320 9.05 -6.08 23.39
CA THR A 320 7.64 -6.16 23.79
C THR A 320 7.52 -6.09 25.31
N GLY A 321 6.65 -5.23 25.82
CA GLY A 321 6.41 -5.08 27.26
C GLY A 321 6.03 -6.41 27.94
N GLU A 322 6.35 -6.53 29.23
CA GLU A 322 6.08 -7.74 30.03
C GLU A 322 4.58 -8.09 30.13
N ASP A 323 3.70 -7.09 29.98
CA ASP A 323 2.24 -7.16 30.23
C ASP A 323 1.37 -7.35 28.97
N GLU A 324 1.94 -7.74 27.83
CA GLU A 324 1.08 -8.26 26.76
C GLU A 324 0.61 -9.66 27.11
N ASP A 325 -0.53 -9.70 27.80
CA ASP A 325 -1.21 -10.92 28.17
C ASP A 325 -1.50 -11.73 26.91
N GLU A 326 -0.74 -12.81 26.73
CA GLU A 326 -1.00 -13.92 25.80
C GLU A 326 -2.50 -14.25 25.67
N LYS A 327 -3.24 -14.16 26.78
CA LYS A 327 -4.70 -14.31 26.81
C LYS A 327 -5.42 -13.27 25.96
N SER A 328 -5.08 -11.99 26.10
CA SER A 328 -5.63 -10.91 25.27
C SER A 328 -5.36 -11.17 23.79
N PHE A 329 -4.13 -11.59 23.44
CA PHE A 329 -3.81 -11.89 22.04
C PHE A 329 -4.60 -13.09 21.49
N LEU A 330 -4.71 -14.18 22.25
CA LEU A 330 -5.48 -15.36 21.83
C LEU A 330 -6.98 -15.06 21.72
N GLU A 331 -7.52 -14.23 22.61
CA GLU A 331 -8.89 -13.72 22.54
C GLU A 331 -9.09 -12.84 21.28
N ASP A 332 -8.17 -11.90 21.01
CA ASP A 332 -8.20 -11.05 19.82
C ASP A 332 -8.07 -11.87 18.53
N LEU A 333 -7.25 -12.93 18.52
CA LEU A 333 -7.10 -13.83 17.39
C LEU A 333 -8.42 -14.54 17.04
N CYS A 334 -9.28 -14.83 18.03
CA CYS A 334 -10.60 -15.41 17.80
C CYS A 334 -11.51 -14.47 16.99
N SER A 335 -11.35 -13.16 17.17
CA SER A 335 -12.15 -12.14 16.50
C SER A 335 -11.59 -11.70 15.14
N THR A 336 -10.38 -12.13 14.81
CA THR A 336 -9.65 -11.64 13.63
C THR A 336 -9.82 -12.57 12.44
N ASN A 337 -10.38 -12.06 11.33
CA ASN A 337 -10.53 -12.82 10.07
C ASN A 337 -9.20 -13.14 9.36
N HIS A 338 -8.10 -12.48 9.77
CA HIS A 338 -6.77 -12.55 9.14
C HIS A 338 -5.72 -13.06 10.12
N LYS A 339 -5.91 -14.30 10.57
CA LYS A 339 -5.12 -14.92 11.65
C LYS A 339 -3.64 -15.07 11.28
N LEU A 340 -3.32 -15.35 10.01
CA LEU A 340 -1.94 -15.57 9.56
C LEU A 340 -1.06 -14.34 9.76
N GLU A 341 -1.54 -13.19 9.27
CA GLU A 341 -0.82 -11.93 9.36
C GLU A 341 -0.62 -11.52 10.82
N ALA A 342 -1.66 -11.67 11.65
CA ALA A 342 -1.63 -11.35 13.06
C ALA A 342 -0.59 -12.20 13.82
N VAL A 343 -0.58 -13.51 13.60
CA VAL A 343 0.40 -14.42 14.24
C VAL A 343 1.82 -14.13 13.80
N LYS A 344 2.06 -13.90 12.51
CA LYS A 344 3.40 -13.60 12.02
C LYS A 344 3.97 -12.33 12.65
N LEU A 345 3.19 -11.25 12.69
CA LEU A 345 3.64 -10.00 13.31
C LEU A 345 3.75 -10.08 14.83
N TRP A 346 2.92 -10.88 15.49
CA TRP A 346 3.08 -11.18 16.91
C TRP A 346 4.42 -11.85 17.20
N TRP A 347 4.81 -12.86 16.42
CA TRP A 347 6.12 -13.49 16.55
C TRP A 347 7.28 -12.54 16.23
N ILE A 348 7.14 -11.71 15.19
CA ILE A 348 8.12 -10.68 14.84
C ILE A 348 8.27 -9.65 15.97
N SER A 349 7.19 -9.28 16.66
CA SER A 349 7.24 -8.33 17.77
C SER A 349 8.17 -8.81 18.90
N MET A 350 8.26 -10.13 19.11
CA MET A 350 9.12 -10.75 20.13
C MET A 350 10.52 -11.09 19.61
N ARG A 351 10.91 -10.63 18.42
CA ARG A 351 12.15 -11.05 17.75
C ARG A 351 13.41 -10.82 18.58
N ASN A 352 13.47 -9.70 19.30
CA ASN A 352 14.63 -9.32 20.12
C ASN A 352 14.63 -9.97 21.52
N ASP A 353 13.58 -10.73 21.88
CA ASP A 353 13.42 -11.35 23.19
C ASP A 353 13.23 -12.87 23.05
N ILE A 354 14.34 -13.56 22.77
CA ILE A 354 14.36 -15.03 22.64
C ILE A 354 13.81 -15.73 23.90
N PRO A 355 14.19 -15.34 25.14
CA PRO A 355 13.62 -15.93 26.35
C PRO A 355 12.10 -15.81 26.41
N LYS A 356 11.52 -14.69 25.97
CA LYS A 356 10.07 -14.52 25.88
C LYS A 356 9.46 -15.40 24.80
N GLN A 357 10.09 -15.54 23.63
CA GLN A 357 9.62 -16.46 22.60
C GLN A 357 9.58 -17.91 23.12
N GLU A 358 10.64 -18.37 23.78
CA GLU A 358 10.69 -19.70 24.40
C GLU A 358 9.60 -19.87 25.47
N LYS A 359 9.43 -18.86 26.33
CA LYS A 359 8.38 -18.85 27.36
C LYS A 359 6.99 -18.92 26.74
N MET A 360 6.72 -18.17 25.66
CA MET A 360 5.42 -18.18 24.98
C MET A 360 5.17 -19.52 24.29
N VAL A 361 6.16 -20.11 23.62
CA VAL A 361 6.04 -21.46 23.06
C VAL A 361 5.72 -22.48 24.15
N ALA A 362 6.43 -22.44 25.29
CA ALA A 362 6.18 -23.35 26.40
C ALA A 362 4.77 -23.17 27.00
N ARG A 363 4.28 -21.92 27.11
CA ARG A 363 2.92 -21.64 27.58
C ARG A 363 1.85 -22.13 26.60
N LEU A 364 1.98 -21.83 25.31
CA LEU A 364 1.08 -22.33 24.28
C LEU A 364 1.03 -23.86 24.25
N GLN A 365 2.15 -24.54 24.50
CA GLN A 365 2.19 -26.00 24.63
C GLN A 365 1.48 -26.52 25.87
N LEU A 366 1.61 -25.83 27.01
CA LEU A 366 0.88 -26.19 28.22
C LEU A 366 -0.62 -26.01 28.04
N ILE A 367 -1.05 -24.91 27.41
CA ILE A 367 -2.45 -24.68 27.04
C ILE A 367 -2.92 -25.78 26.10
N LEU A 368 -2.13 -26.12 25.09
CA LEU A 368 -2.47 -27.18 24.15
C LEU A 368 -2.60 -28.54 24.87
N ALA A 369 -1.67 -28.86 25.78
CA ALA A 369 -1.73 -30.10 26.56
C ALA A 369 -2.99 -30.19 27.43
N ASP A 370 -3.31 -29.10 28.14
CA ASP A 370 -4.50 -28.98 29.00
C ASP A 370 -5.80 -29.09 28.17
N GLN A 371 -5.88 -28.37 27.05
CA GLN A 371 -7.06 -28.36 26.20
C GLN A 371 -7.24 -29.65 25.40
N LEU A 372 -6.18 -30.40 25.08
CA LEU A 372 -6.29 -31.69 24.40
C LEU A 372 -6.91 -32.77 25.30
N GLU A 373 -6.88 -32.59 26.63
CA GLU A 373 -7.49 -33.50 27.61
C GLU A 373 -8.98 -33.20 27.86
N ASP A 374 -9.42 -31.93 27.72
CA ASP A 374 -10.80 -31.46 27.94
C ASP A 374 -11.55 -31.06 26.64
N ILE A 375 -12.87 -30.84 26.70
CA ILE A 375 -13.67 -30.39 25.53
C ILE A 375 -13.26 -28.95 25.19
N PRO A 376 -12.63 -28.68 24.04
CA PRO A 376 -11.87 -27.45 23.88
C PRO A 376 -12.66 -26.29 23.27
N GLN A 377 -12.41 -25.09 23.79
CA GLN A 377 -12.62 -23.82 23.10
C GLN A 377 -11.23 -23.29 22.66
N ASN A 378 -11.07 -22.97 21.37
CA ASN A 378 -9.92 -22.24 20.78
C ASN A 378 -8.57 -22.99 20.63
N ILE A 379 -8.53 -24.34 20.66
CA ILE A 379 -7.28 -25.09 20.37
C ILE A 379 -6.65 -24.67 19.04
N GLU A 380 -7.47 -24.32 18.06
CA GLU A 380 -7.01 -24.07 16.70
C GLU A 380 -6.16 -22.83 16.60
N ASN A 381 -6.47 -21.80 17.38
CA ASN A 381 -5.65 -20.59 17.45
C ASN A 381 -4.29 -20.89 18.08
N VAL A 382 -4.26 -21.76 19.10
CA VAL A 382 -3.02 -22.20 19.77
C VAL A 382 -2.15 -23.02 18.80
N LEU A 383 -2.74 -24.00 18.11
CA LEU A 383 -2.06 -24.77 17.07
C LEU A 383 -1.54 -23.86 15.95
N PHE A 384 -2.34 -22.88 15.52
CA PHE A 384 -1.98 -21.95 14.48
C PHE A 384 -0.78 -21.07 14.88
N CYS A 385 -0.73 -20.61 16.13
CA CYS A 385 0.41 -19.88 16.70
C CYS A 385 1.67 -20.77 16.76
N LEU A 386 1.52 -22.01 17.23
CA LEU A 386 2.58 -23.01 17.33
C LEU A 386 3.04 -23.56 15.97
N TYR A 387 2.31 -23.32 14.89
CA TYR A 387 2.76 -23.70 13.55
C TYR A 387 3.69 -22.64 12.96
N ASN A 388 3.36 -21.37 13.18
CA ASN A 388 4.04 -20.23 12.57
C ASN A 388 5.14 -19.64 13.49
N TYR A 389 5.60 -20.39 14.48
CA TYR A 389 6.63 -19.92 15.41
C TYR A 389 7.98 -19.75 14.70
N PRO A 390 8.86 -18.86 15.19
CA PRO A 390 10.13 -18.59 14.55
C PRO A 390 11.04 -19.84 14.56
N PRO A 391 11.72 -20.15 13.44
CA PRO A 391 12.65 -21.29 13.39
C PRO A 391 13.87 -21.13 14.32
N THR A 392 14.08 -19.94 14.88
CA THR A 392 15.13 -19.65 15.86
C THR A 392 14.88 -20.25 17.24
N VAL A 393 13.65 -20.69 17.54
CA VAL A 393 13.30 -21.29 18.83
C VAL A 393 13.48 -22.81 18.75
N ILE A 394 14.34 -23.38 19.58
CA ILE A 394 14.53 -24.84 19.64
C ILE A 394 13.42 -25.45 20.50
N VAL A 395 12.52 -26.20 19.87
CA VAL A 395 11.39 -26.82 20.56
C VAL A 395 11.61 -28.33 20.70
N SER A 396 11.92 -28.79 21.91
CA SER A 396 12.10 -30.22 22.21
C SER A 396 10.83 -30.93 22.67
N SER A 397 9.75 -30.19 22.93
CA SER A 397 8.53 -30.64 23.63
C SER A 397 7.32 -30.91 22.74
N LEU A 398 7.21 -30.28 21.55
CA LEU A 398 6.12 -30.54 20.59
C LEU A 398 6.06 -32.03 20.19
N GLU A 399 7.23 -32.66 20.11
CA GLU A 399 7.36 -34.08 19.80
C GLU A 399 6.72 -35.00 20.85
N ARG A 400 6.53 -34.54 22.09
CA ARG A 400 5.83 -35.30 23.14
C ARG A 400 4.32 -35.23 23.00
N LEU A 401 3.79 -34.15 22.41
CA LEU A 401 2.35 -33.94 22.18
C LEU A 401 1.89 -34.47 20.82
N LYS A 402 2.82 -34.90 19.95
CA LYS A 402 2.55 -35.30 18.56
C LYS A 402 1.41 -36.31 18.38
N ASN A 403 1.33 -37.31 19.26
CA ASN A 403 0.29 -38.34 19.21
C ASN A 403 -1.08 -37.79 19.63
N LEU A 404 -1.13 -36.88 20.62
CA LEU A 404 -2.36 -36.24 21.08
C LEU A 404 -2.88 -35.24 20.05
N ILE A 405 -1.99 -34.43 19.47
CA ILE A 405 -2.30 -33.53 18.36
C ILE A 405 -2.84 -34.34 17.17
N GLY A 406 -2.21 -35.46 16.85
CA GLY A 406 -2.68 -36.38 15.81
C GLY A 406 -4.05 -36.97 16.06
N ALA A 407 -4.28 -37.49 17.27
CA ALA A 407 -5.59 -38.01 17.67
C ALA A 407 -6.67 -36.92 17.60
N TYR A 408 -6.36 -35.69 18.02
CA TYR A 408 -7.26 -34.55 17.89
C TYR A 408 -7.57 -34.21 16.43
N ILE A 409 -6.54 -34.14 15.57
CA ILE A 409 -6.68 -33.88 14.13
C ILE A 409 -7.63 -34.88 13.48
N VAL A 410 -7.41 -36.18 13.72
CA VAL A 410 -8.26 -37.24 13.18
C VAL A 410 -9.68 -37.14 13.74
N LYS A 411 -9.84 -36.94 15.05
CA LYS A 411 -11.15 -36.78 15.70
C LYS A 411 -11.94 -35.59 15.15
N ARG A 412 -11.26 -34.47 14.86
CA ARG A 412 -11.90 -33.24 14.35
C ARG A 412 -12.21 -33.29 12.87
N ALA A 413 -11.35 -33.92 12.06
CA ALA A 413 -11.64 -34.14 10.63
C ALA A 413 -12.93 -34.96 10.41
N ILE A 414 -13.37 -35.72 11.43
CA ILE A 414 -14.53 -36.62 11.39
C ILE A 414 -15.72 -36.02 12.18
N GLY A 415 -15.55 -34.86 12.81
CA GLY A 415 -16.56 -34.22 13.67
C GLY A 415 -17.30 -33.05 13.00
N PRO A 416 -18.35 -32.50 13.66
CA PRO A 416 -19.08 -31.35 13.16
C PRO A 416 -18.18 -30.10 13.10
N ILE A 417 -18.29 -29.39 11.97
CA ILE A 417 -17.36 -28.35 11.54
C ILE A 417 -17.67 -26.99 12.14
N SER A 418 -16.61 -26.21 12.41
CA SER A 418 -16.68 -24.80 12.78
C SER A 418 -16.55 -23.88 11.55
N THR A 419 -16.87 -22.61 11.71
CA THR A 419 -16.98 -21.61 10.64
C THR A 419 -15.67 -21.21 9.94
N ASP A 420 -14.50 -21.69 10.38
CA ASP A 420 -13.18 -21.18 9.96
C ASP A 420 -12.39 -22.11 9.03
N PHE A 421 -13.10 -22.79 8.11
CA PHE A 421 -12.62 -23.87 7.24
C PHE A 421 -11.18 -23.74 6.67
N GLU A 422 -10.79 -22.58 6.15
CA GLU A 422 -9.50 -22.41 5.45
C GLU A 422 -8.28 -22.43 6.39
N CYS A 423 -8.46 -21.94 7.62
CA CYS A 423 -7.43 -21.96 8.66
C CYS A 423 -7.24 -23.39 9.20
N TYR A 424 -8.34 -24.14 9.30
CA TYR A 424 -8.33 -25.55 9.70
C TYR A 424 -7.59 -26.41 8.68
N GLU A 425 -7.93 -26.30 7.39
CA GLU A 425 -7.31 -27.09 6.31
C GLU A 425 -5.78 -26.98 6.34
N LYS A 426 -5.23 -25.75 6.30
CA LYS A 426 -3.79 -25.51 6.24
C LYS A 426 -3.05 -26.02 7.48
N CYS A 427 -3.53 -25.73 8.68
CA CYS A 427 -2.84 -26.16 9.90
C CYS A 427 -2.93 -27.66 10.11
N PHE A 428 -4.12 -28.25 9.93
CA PHE A 428 -4.30 -29.68 10.15
C PHE A 428 -3.47 -30.49 9.16
N ASN A 429 -3.41 -30.10 7.87
CA ASN A 429 -2.61 -30.81 6.87
C ASN A 429 -1.13 -30.81 7.25
N LEU A 430 -0.59 -29.65 7.62
CA LEU A 430 0.83 -29.50 7.94
C LEU A 430 1.21 -30.27 9.23
N PHE A 431 0.42 -30.15 10.30
CA PHE A 431 0.65 -30.91 11.53
C PHE A 431 0.46 -32.42 11.33
N PHE A 432 -0.52 -32.83 10.52
CA PHE A 432 -0.74 -34.25 10.23
C PHE A 432 0.46 -34.86 9.50
N LEU A 433 0.97 -34.17 8.48
CA LEU A 433 2.11 -34.64 7.70
C LEU A 433 3.40 -34.69 8.52
N GLU A 434 3.61 -33.73 9.41
CA GLU A 434 4.81 -33.69 10.25
C GLU A 434 4.80 -34.78 11.32
N TYR A 435 3.66 -34.99 11.97
CA TYR A 435 3.59 -35.79 13.20
C TYR A 435 2.90 -37.15 13.05
N ASN A 436 2.04 -37.31 12.04
CA ASN A 436 1.15 -38.47 11.87
C ASN A 436 1.27 -39.14 10.50
N CYS A 437 2.32 -38.84 9.73
CA CYS A 437 2.57 -39.47 8.43
C CYS A 437 2.66 -41.01 8.48
N TYR A 438 2.89 -41.61 9.64
CA TYR A 438 2.86 -43.07 9.81
C TYR A 438 1.45 -43.66 9.86
N LEU A 439 0.41 -42.85 10.12
CA LEU A 439 -1.00 -43.24 10.12
C LEU A 439 -1.71 -42.96 8.80
N LEU A 440 -0.97 -42.43 7.81
CA LEU A 440 -1.49 -41.91 6.55
C LEU A 440 -2.44 -42.89 5.86
N ASP A 441 -2.04 -44.16 5.68
CA ASP A 441 -2.89 -45.19 5.06
C ASP A 441 -4.20 -45.43 5.84
N HIS A 442 -4.13 -45.51 7.18
CA HIS A 442 -5.31 -45.76 8.01
C HIS A 442 -6.28 -44.58 8.02
N VAL A 443 -5.75 -43.36 7.99
CA VAL A 443 -6.55 -42.13 7.94
C VAL A 443 -7.19 -41.95 6.57
N ILE A 444 -6.47 -42.25 5.48
CA ILE A 444 -7.03 -42.28 4.12
C ILE A 444 -8.23 -43.24 4.06
N MET A 445 -8.09 -44.47 4.57
CA MET A 445 -9.18 -45.44 4.63
C MET A 445 -10.39 -44.90 5.41
N MET A 446 -10.14 -44.32 6.58
CA MET A 446 -11.17 -43.76 7.45
C MET A 446 -11.89 -42.59 6.78
N MET A 447 -11.16 -41.73 6.06
CA MET A 447 -11.71 -40.56 5.36
C MET A 447 -12.57 -40.95 4.18
N PHE A 448 -12.19 -41.98 3.42
CA PHE A 448 -13.08 -42.51 2.38
C PHE A 448 -14.39 -43.05 2.96
N GLU A 449 -14.33 -43.70 4.11
CA GLU A 449 -15.51 -44.24 4.77
C GLU A 449 -16.42 -43.15 5.37
N VAL A 450 -15.84 -42.03 5.80
CA VAL A 450 -16.58 -40.81 6.17
C VAL A 450 -17.20 -40.18 4.92
N LEU A 451 -16.43 -39.96 3.85
CA LEU A 451 -16.92 -39.37 2.60
C LEU A 451 -18.07 -40.15 1.95
N LYS A 452 -18.08 -41.49 2.09
CA LYS A 452 -19.20 -42.34 1.61
C LYS A 452 -20.51 -42.08 2.37
N ASN A 453 -20.43 -41.61 3.62
CA ASN A 453 -21.56 -41.53 4.55
C ASN A 453 -21.88 -40.11 5.01
N GLU A 454 -21.15 -39.09 4.57
CA GLU A 454 -21.28 -37.70 5.02
C GLU A 454 -22.35 -36.92 4.22
N PRO A 455 -23.47 -36.51 4.84
CA PRO A 455 -24.53 -35.78 4.14
C PRO A 455 -24.31 -34.26 4.09
N ILE A 456 -23.36 -33.71 4.87
CA ILE A 456 -23.14 -32.27 4.99
C ILE A 456 -22.08 -31.80 3.98
N LEU A 457 -22.42 -30.85 3.11
CA LEU A 457 -21.55 -30.35 2.03
C LEU A 457 -20.23 -29.77 2.55
N GLU A 458 -20.28 -28.97 3.62
CA GLU A 458 -19.12 -28.36 4.23
C GLU A 458 -18.13 -29.43 4.72
N SER A 459 -18.65 -30.45 5.40
CA SER A 459 -17.88 -31.61 5.85
C SER A 459 -17.31 -32.42 4.71
N HIS A 460 -18.09 -32.60 3.66
CA HIS A 460 -17.64 -33.29 2.46
C HIS A 460 -16.48 -32.57 1.78
N VAL A 461 -16.57 -31.24 1.58
CA VAL A 461 -15.51 -30.43 0.98
C VAL A 461 -14.25 -30.47 1.83
N MET A 462 -14.39 -30.41 3.15
CA MET A 462 -13.25 -30.43 4.07
C MET A 462 -12.51 -31.76 4.03
N VAL A 463 -13.22 -32.87 4.26
CA VAL A 463 -12.61 -34.18 4.27
C VAL A 463 -11.97 -34.48 2.92
N LEU A 464 -12.59 -34.05 1.81
CA LEU A 464 -12.04 -34.24 0.48
C LEU A 464 -10.79 -33.39 0.21
N ALA A 465 -10.78 -32.12 0.63
CA ALA A 465 -9.63 -31.24 0.44
C ALA A 465 -8.42 -31.67 1.30
N PHE A 466 -8.67 -32.05 2.56
CA PHE A 466 -7.68 -32.63 3.44
C PHE A 466 -7.12 -33.95 2.88
N LEU A 467 -8.00 -34.82 2.36
CA LEU A 467 -7.61 -36.05 1.69
C LEU A 467 -6.75 -35.76 0.43
N ASP A 468 -7.12 -34.80 -0.41
CA ASP A 468 -6.34 -34.45 -1.61
C ASP A 468 -4.92 -33.96 -1.27
N GLU A 469 -4.76 -33.15 -0.22
CA GLU A 469 -3.44 -32.74 0.25
C GLU A 469 -2.64 -33.93 0.79
N ILE A 470 -3.22 -34.78 1.63
CA ILE A 470 -2.53 -35.97 2.16
C ILE A 470 -2.09 -36.94 1.04
N LEU A 471 -2.94 -37.16 0.04
CA LEU A 471 -2.65 -38.05 -1.09
C LEU A 471 -1.45 -37.58 -1.92
N GLU A 472 -1.08 -36.30 -1.86
CA GLU A 472 0.12 -35.77 -2.51
C GLU A 472 1.42 -36.28 -1.85
N TYR A 473 1.36 -36.65 -0.57
CA TYR A 473 2.51 -37.14 0.22
C TYR A 473 2.60 -38.67 0.29
N VAL A 474 1.60 -39.39 -0.26
CA VAL A 474 1.63 -40.85 -0.39
C VAL A 474 2.69 -41.25 -1.42
N LYS A 475 3.80 -41.84 -0.95
CA LYS A 475 4.88 -42.32 -1.83
C LYS A 475 4.48 -43.56 -2.65
N ASN A 476 3.59 -44.40 -2.14
CA ASN A 476 3.11 -45.59 -2.84
C ASN A 476 1.61 -45.48 -3.13
N LYS A 477 1.26 -45.04 -4.34
CA LYS A 477 -0.13 -44.79 -4.72
C LYS A 477 -0.98 -46.07 -4.72
N GLU A 478 -0.37 -47.25 -4.92
CA GLU A 478 -1.04 -48.54 -5.08
C GLU A 478 -1.97 -48.93 -3.92
N SER A 479 -1.65 -48.54 -2.67
CA SER A 479 -2.47 -48.86 -1.49
C SER A 479 -3.77 -48.06 -1.40
N SER A 480 -3.80 -46.87 -2.01
CA SER A 480 -4.89 -45.88 -1.96
C SER A 480 -5.73 -45.83 -3.24
N THR A 481 -5.18 -46.30 -4.37
CA THR A 481 -5.82 -46.27 -5.69
C THR A 481 -7.18 -46.97 -5.71
N PRO A 482 -7.36 -48.19 -5.15
CA PRO A 482 -8.65 -48.87 -5.18
C PRO A 482 -9.78 -48.08 -4.51
N GLN A 483 -9.49 -47.40 -3.40
CA GLN A 483 -10.46 -46.65 -2.61
C GLN A 483 -10.77 -45.29 -3.24
N VAL A 484 -9.77 -44.62 -3.83
CA VAL A 484 -9.97 -43.42 -4.65
C VAL A 484 -10.88 -43.74 -5.83
N ILE A 485 -10.60 -44.82 -6.56
CA ILE A 485 -11.40 -45.28 -7.69
C ILE A 485 -12.80 -45.68 -7.24
N GLU A 486 -12.96 -46.38 -6.11
CA GLU A 486 -14.26 -46.74 -5.56
C GLU A 486 -15.09 -45.49 -5.21
N TYR A 487 -14.50 -44.50 -4.52
CA TYR A 487 -15.17 -43.24 -4.17
C TYR A 487 -15.59 -42.43 -5.42
N LEU A 488 -14.69 -42.31 -6.41
CA LEU A 488 -14.99 -41.66 -7.69
C LEU A 488 -16.05 -42.43 -8.50
N ASN A 489 -16.07 -43.76 -8.42
CA ASN A 489 -17.03 -44.61 -9.13
C ASN A 489 -18.39 -44.74 -8.43
N LEU A 490 -18.45 -44.62 -7.11
CA LEU A 490 -19.71 -44.47 -6.37
C LEU A 490 -20.46 -43.20 -6.79
N GLU A 491 -19.75 -42.23 -7.35
CA GLU A 491 -20.27 -40.98 -7.91
C GLU A 491 -20.16 -40.89 -9.45
N VAL A 492 -20.40 -41.98 -10.21
CA VAL A 492 -20.46 -41.95 -11.70
C VAL A 492 -21.45 -40.91 -12.28
N GLU A 493 -22.21 -40.20 -11.45
CA GLU A 493 -22.77 -38.87 -11.77
C GLU A 493 -21.74 -37.73 -11.57
N LEU A 494 -20.50 -37.86 -12.07
CA LEU A 494 -19.49 -36.77 -12.11
C LEU A 494 -20.01 -35.50 -12.84
N LEU A 495 -21.17 -35.59 -13.49
CA LEU A 495 -21.87 -34.54 -14.23
C LEU A 495 -23.29 -34.21 -13.70
N GLY A 496 -23.76 -34.87 -12.65
CA GLY A 496 -25.12 -34.71 -12.12
C GLY A 496 -25.09 -34.46 -10.61
N LEU A 497 -25.10 -33.18 -10.21
CA LEU A 497 -25.41 -32.81 -8.83
C LEU A 497 -26.77 -33.42 -8.44
N LYS A 498 -26.79 -34.51 -7.68
CA LYS A 498 -27.91 -34.73 -6.75
C LYS A 498 -28.06 -33.42 -5.99
N ARG A 499 -29.26 -32.83 -6.01
CA ARG A 499 -29.57 -31.56 -5.33
C ARG A 499 -28.98 -31.59 -3.92
N GLN A 500 -27.85 -30.91 -3.72
CA GLN A 500 -27.28 -30.78 -2.40
C GLN A 500 -28.13 -29.76 -1.66
N ASN A 501 -28.78 -30.23 -0.60
CA ASN A 501 -29.59 -29.39 0.25
C ASN A 501 -28.66 -28.51 1.08
N ARG A 502 -29.03 -27.23 1.24
CA ARG A 502 -28.36 -26.38 2.23
C ARG A 502 -28.55 -27.02 3.60
N SER A 503 -27.44 -27.28 4.28
CA SER A 503 -27.40 -27.77 5.66
C SER A 503 -27.85 -26.69 6.65
N ASN A 504 -27.66 -25.41 6.29
CA ASN A 504 -27.91 -24.25 7.14
C ASN A 504 -28.67 -23.13 6.41
N ASN A 505 -29.74 -22.59 7.00
CA ASN A 505 -30.55 -21.51 6.41
C ASN A 505 -29.83 -20.15 6.40
N ASP A 506 -28.77 -20.00 7.19
CA ASP A 506 -28.02 -18.75 7.36
C ASP A 506 -26.83 -18.59 6.39
N MET A 507 -26.48 -19.61 5.61
CA MET A 507 -25.36 -19.53 4.66
C MET A 507 -25.71 -18.66 3.44
N SER A 508 -24.80 -17.74 3.09
CA SER A 508 -24.98 -16.90 1.91
C SER A 508 -24.87 -17.72 0.62
N MET A 509 -25.61 -17.32 -0.42
CA MET A 509 -25.54 -18.05 -1.71
C MET A 509 -24.15 -17.98 -2.36
N LYS A 510 -23.35 -16.98 -2.01
CA LYS A 510 -21.97 -16.83 -2.51
C LYS A 510 -21.03 -17.87 -1.88
N GLU A 511 -21.13 -18.11 -0.58
CA GLU A 511 -20.36 -19.14 0.14
C GLU A 511 -20.75 -20.55 -0.33
N PHE A 512 -22.06 -20.80 -0.48
CA PHE A 512 -22.55 -22.07 -1.02
C PHE A 512 -21.96 -22.38 -2.40
N ASN A 513 -22.02 -21.41 -3.32
CA ASN A 513 -21.47 -21.58 -4.67
C ASN A 513 -19.94 -21.80 -4.65
N HIS A 514 -19.22 -21.14 -3.73
CA HIS A 514 -17.78 -21.32 -3.58
C HIS A 514 -17.43 -22.74 -3.09
N LEU A 515 -18.17 -23.26 -2.10
CA LEU A 515 -17.98 -24.62 -1.58
C LEU A 515 -18.28 -25.69 -2.64
N VAL A 516 -19.36 -25.52 -3.41
CA VAL A 516 -19.69 -26.42 -4.53
C VAL A 516 -18.57 -26.39 -5.59
N ALA A 517 -18.08 -25.20 -5.96
CA ALA A 517 -16.98 -25.07 -6.92
C ALA A 517 -15.69 -25.75 -6.41
N LYS A 518 -15.35 -25.58 -5.12
CA LYS A 518 -14.18 -26.23 -4.50
C LYS A 518 -14.35 -27.75 -4.48
N LEU A 519 -15.53 -28.28 -4.12
CA LEU A 519 -15.84 -29.71 -4.18
C LEU A 519 -15.55 -30.29 -5.57
N HIS A 520 -16.12 -29.66 -6.61
CA HIS A 520 -15.96 -30.12 -7.99
C HIS A 520 -14.50 -30.05 -8.45
N SER A 521 -13.82 -28.94 -8.15
CA SER A 521 -12.40 -28.77 -8.50
C SER A 521 -11.53 -29.86 -7.86
N THR A 522 -11.74 -30.18 -6.59
CA THR A 522 -10.96 -31.21 -5.89
C THR A 522 -11.28 -32.61 -6.41
N LYS A 523 -12.55 -32.94 -6.67
CA LYS A 523 -12.94 -34.22 -7.29
C LYS A 523 -12.29 -34.40 -8.66
N LEU A 524 -12.32 -33.36 -9.50
CA LEU A 524 -11.68 -33.39 -10.81
C LEU A 524 -10.17 -33.58 -10.70
N LYS A 525 -9.52 -32.89 -9.74
CA LYS A 525 -8.09 -33.04 -9.47
C LYS A 525 -7.73 -34.47 -9.07
N LEU A 526 -8.52 -35.09 -8.18
CA LEU A 526 -8.34 -36.49 -7.78
C LEU A 526 -8.56 -37.46 -8.93
N PHE A 527 -9.60 -37.22 -9.74
CA PHE A 527 -9.86 -38.00 -10.96
C PHE A 527 -8.66 -37.95 -11.90
N LEU A 528 -8.18 -36.76 -12.28
CA LEU A 528 -7.00 -36.64 -13.14
C LEU A 528 -5.76 -37.31 -12.53
N ARG A 529 -5.54 -37.15 -11.22
CA ARG A 529 -4.37 -37.70 -10.51
C ARG A 529 -4.31 -39.24 -10.49
N TYR A 530 -5.45 -39.92 -10.51
CA TYR A 530 -5.52 -41.39 -10.36
C TYR A 530 -6.08 -42.14 -11.58
N TYR A 531 -6.89 -41.51 -12.43
CA TYR A 531 -7.41 -42.13 -13.66
C TYR A 531 -6.47 -41.93 -14.87
N GLU A 532 -5.66 -40.87 -14.95
CA GLU A 532 -4.71 -40.68 -16.08
C GLU A 532 -3.46 -41.57 -16.00
N VAL A 533 -3.23 -42.28 -14.89
CA VAL A 533 -2.05 -43.16 -14.73
C VAL A 533 -2.29 -44.59 -15.24
N GLU A 534 -3.54 -45.05 -15.37
CA GLU A 534 -3.85 -46.41 -15.85
C GLU A 534 -4.49 -46.48 -17.25
N ASN A 535 -4.93 -45.36 -17.83
CA ASN A 535 -5.49 -45.36 -19.20
C ASN A 535 -5.00 -44.17 -20.02
N VAL A 536 -3.74 -44.23 -20.48
CA VAL A 536 -3.38 -43.57 -21.74
C VAL A 536 -3.88 -44.46 -22.87
N ASP A 537 -5.20 -44.53 -23.03
CA ASP A 537 -5.80 -44.81 -24.33
C ASP A 537 -6.57 -43.56 -24.76
N LYS A 538 -6.04 -42.95 -25.82
CA LYS A 538 -6.46 -41.67 -26.39
C LYS A 538 -7.92 -41.73 -26.79
N ASN A 539 -8.88 -41.27 -25.96
CA ASN A 539 -10.24 -40.98 -26.44
C ASN A 539 -11.10 -40.07 -25.56
N ILE A 540 -10.54 -39.31 -24.62
CA ILE A 540 -11.29 -38.26 -23.90
C ILE A 540 -10.52 -36.95 -23.95
N VAL A 541 -10.27 -36.47 -25.17
CA VAL A 541 -10.07 -35.03 -25.43
C VAL A 541 -11.28 -34.60 -26.24
N GLY A 542 -12.34 -34.30 -25.52
CA GLY A 542 -13.62 -33.93 -26.12
C GLY A 542 -14.57 -33.51 -25.02
N LEU A 543 -14.18 -32.49 -24.26
CA LEU A 543 -15.02 -31.54 -23.53
C LEU A 543 -14.11 -30.60 -22.72
N TYR A 544 -13.49 -29.66 -23.44
CA TYR A 544 -13.18 -28.31 -22.97
C TYR A 544 -13.61 -27.34 -24.05
#